data_AF-A0A1G8YBQ5-F1
#
_entry.id   AF-A0A1G8YBQ5-F1
#
_cell.length_a   1.000
_cell.length_b   1.000
_cell.length_c   1.000
_cell.angle_alpha   90.00
_cell.angle_beta   90.00
_cell.angle_gamma   90.00
#
_symmetry.space_group_name_H-M   'P 1'
#
loop_
_entity.id
_entity.type
_entity.pdbx_description
1 polymer ?
#
loop_
_entity_poly.entity_id
_entity_poly.type
_entity_poly.pdbx_seq_one_letter_code
_entity_poly.pdbx_strand_id
1 'polypeptide(L)' 'MPLVELRAFAALVREGPGNEEQRLDLLRRHREHVRGQLAELEECLELITWKVGVYEGHLSEGTARGVWDPSVSERGA' A
#
# COMPACT_ATOMS: atom_id res chain seq x y z
N MET A 1 13.79 4.33 0.43
CA MET A 1 14.27 5.33 -0.54
C MET A 1 14.52 4.65 -1.87
N PRO A 2 14.08 5.24 -3.00
CA PRO A 2 14.60 4.89 -4.31
C PRO A 2 16.13 4.97 -4.33
N LEU A 3 16.79 4.09 -5.09
CA LEU A 3 18.26 4.03 -5.15
C LEU A 3 18.90 5.35 -5.59
N VAL A 4 18.19 6.16 -6.36
CA VAL A 4 18.63 7.50 -6.80
C VAL A 4 18.74 8.45 -5.60
N GLU A 5 17.73 8.48 -4.72
CA GLU A 5 17.72 9.35 -3.53
C GLU A 5 18.77 8.91 -2.52
N LEU A 6 18.95 7.60 -2.34
CA LEU A 6 19.99 7.07 -1.45
C LEU A 6 21.41 7.45 -1.92
N ARG A 7 21.65 7.45 -3.24
CA ARG A 7 22.93 7.92 -3.80
C ARG A 7 23.15 9.41 -3.55
N ALA A 8 22.12 10.23 -3.71
CA ALA A 8 22.19 11.67 -3.44
C ALA A 8 22.47 11.95 -1.95
N PHE A 9 21.76 11.26 -1.06
CA PHE A 9 22.01 11.34 0.38
C PHE A 9 23.44 10.92 0.74
N ALA A 10 23.92 9.80 0.19
CA ALA A 10 25.28 9.33 0.43
C ALA A 10 26.35 10.30 -0.11
N ALA A 11 26.08 11.02 -1.19
CA ALA A 11 26.95 12.08 -1.71
C ALA A 11 27.03 13.25 -0.72
N LEU A 12 25.88 13.75 -0.26
CA LEU A 12 25.82 14.82 0.74
C LEU A 12 26.55 14.43 2.03
N VAL A 13 26.45 13.17 2.47
CA VAL A 13 27.18 12.66 3.63
C VAL A 13 28.69 12.70 3.42
N ARG A 14 29.18 12.35 2.23
CA ARG A 14 30.61 12.38 1.89
C ARG A 14 31.19 13.78 1.76
N GLU A 15 30.38 14.78 1.41
CA GLU A 15 30.81 16.19 1.34
C GLU A 15 31.16 16.80 2.69
N GLY A 16 30.74 16.17 3.80
CA GLY A 16 31.04 16.66 5.15
C GLY A 16 30.00 17.67 5.67
N PRO A 17 30.33 18.45 6.71
CA PRO A 17 29.38 19.35 7.38
C PRO A 17 29.01 20.57 6.52
N GLY A 18 27.84 21.18 6.79
CA GLY A 18 27.35 22.39 6.10
C GLY A 18 26.21 22.14 5.10
N ASN A 19 25.75 20.90 4.96
CA ASN A 19 24.62 20.51 4.11
C ASN A 19 23.51 19.78 4.89
N GLU A 20 23.44 19.98 6.20
CA GLU A 20 22.47 19.33 7.09
C GLU A 20 21.02 19.62 6.69
N GLU A 21 20.72 20.85 6.26
CA GLU A 21 19.38 21.22 5.77
C GLU A 21 18.99 20.43 4.52
N GLN A 22 19.94 20.22 3.60
CA GLN A 22 19.71 19.47 2.36
C GLN A 22 19.47 17.98 2.64
N ARG A 23 20.24 17.41 3.59
CA ARG A 23 20.02 16.04 4.07
C ARG A 23 18.65 15.88 4.73
N LEU A 24 18.26 16.85 5.56
CA LEU A 24 16.99 16.85 6.26
C LEU A 24 15.81 16.96 5.28
N ASP A 25 15.90 17.83 4.28
CA ASP A 25 14.88 17.97 3.25
C ASP A 25 14.68 16.66 2.47
N LEU A 26 15.79 16.02 2.05
CA LEU A 26 15.74 14.73 1.36
C LEU A 26 15.03 13.67 2.22
N LEU A 27 15.38 13.57 3.51
CA LEU A 27 14.73 12.62 4.42
C LEU A 27 13.26 12.94 4.66
N ARG A 28 12.88 14.22 4.74
CA ARG A 28 11.48 14.64 4.89
C ARG A 28 10.66 14.27 3.66
N ARG A 29 11.15 14.56 2.45
CA ARG A 29 10.49 14.18 1.21
C ARG A 29 10.31 12.67 1.12
N HIS A 30 11.34 11.91 1.48
CA HIS A 30 11.21 10.45 1.50
C HIS A 30 10.15 9.97 2.52
N ARG A 31 10.13 10.57 3.71
CA ARG A 31 9.13 10.23 4.73
C ARG A 31 7.70 10.47 4.23
N GLU A 32 7.43 11.59 3.58
CA GLU A 32 6.08 11.84 3.04
C GLU A 32 5.72 10.87 1.90
N HIS A 33 6.68 10.50 1.05
CA HIS A 33 6.45 9.48 0.04
C HIS A 33 6.07 8.12 0.65
N VAL A 34 6.80 7.66 1.66
CA VAL A 34 6.49 6.39 2.35
C VAL A 34 5.13 6.45 3.05
N ARG A 35 4.77 7.59 3.62
CA ARG A 35 3.43 7.78 4.21
C ARG A 35 2.32 7.64 3.18
N GLY A 36 2.50 8.19 1.99
CA GLY A 36 1.54 8.00 0.89
C GLY A 36 1.38 6.52 0.53
N GLN A 37 2.49 5.80 0.38
CA GLN A 37 2.47 4.36 0.09
C GLN A 37 1.79 3.54 1.19
N LEU A 38 2.01 3.91 2.46
CA LEU A 38 1.34 3.25 3.59
C LEU A 38 -0.18 3.48 3.54
N ALA A 39 -0.63 4.71 3.27
CA ALA A 39 -2.05 5.01 3.16
C ALA A 39 -2.73 4.18 2.04
N GLU A 40 -2.11 4.08 0.86
CA GLU A 40 -2.63 3.25 -0.24
C GLU A 40 -2.71 1.76 0.14
N LEU A 41 -1.71 1.26 0.87
CA LEU A 41 -1.69 -0.12 1.34
C LEU A 41 -2.74 -0.37 2.44
N GLU A 42 -2.95 0.60 3.33
CA GLU A 42 -3.99 0.55 4.35
C GLU A 42 -5.38 0.49 3.72
N GLU A 43 -5.69 1.33 2.73
CA GLU A 43 -6.94 1.29 1.97
C GLU A 43 -7.15 -0.07 1.27
N CYS A 44 -6.10 -0.59 0.65
CA CYS A 44 -6.14 -1.92 0.03
C CYS A 44 -6.40 -3.02 1.07
N LEU A 45 -5.78 -2.92 2.24
CA LEU A 45 -5.93 -3.87 3.33
C LEU A 45 -7.34 -3.83 3.93
N GLU A 46 -7.95 -2.64 4.07
CA GLU A 46 -9.33 -2.48 4.52
C GLU A 46 -10.29 -3.21 3.57
N LEU A 47 -10.12 -3.02 2.26
CA LEU A 47 -10.93 -3.70 1.26
C LEU A 47 -10.79 -5.23 1.32
N ILE A 48 -9.56 -5.73 1.47
CA ILE A 48 -9.30 -7.17 1.60
C ILE A 48 -9.94 -7.69 2.89
N THR A 49 -9.79 -6.99 4.01
CA THR A 49 -10.36 -7.37 5.30
C THR A 49 -11.87 -7.47 5.23
N TRP A 50 -12.53 -6.50 4.60
CA TRP A 50 -13.96 -6.54 4.36
C TRP A 50 -14.37 -7.77 3.52
N LYS A 51 -13.65 -8.04 2.42
CA LYS A 51 -13.92 -9.23 1.59
C LYS A 51 -13.76 -10.51 2.39
N VAL A 52 -12.71 -10.64 3.20
CA VAL A 52 -12.51 -11.82 4.05
C VAL A 52 -13.71 -12.04 4.96
N GLY A 53 -14.20 -10.99 5.65
CA GLY A 53 -15.36 -11.10 6.53
C GLY A 53 -16.64 -11.55 5.81
N VAL A 54 -16.86 -11.05 4.58
CA VAL A 54 -17.98 -11.52 3.73
C VAL A 54 -17.87 -13.02 3.43
N TYR A 55 -16.67 -13.51 3.10
CA TYR A 55 -16.47 -14.93 2.81
C TYR A 55 -16.62 -15.81 4.04
N GLU A 56 -16.09 -15.39 5.18
CA GLU A 56 -16.25 -16.10 6.45
C GLU A 56 -17.75 -16.22 6.81
N GLY A 57 -18.52 -15.15 6.61
CA GLY A 57 -19.98 -15.16 6.75
C GLY A 57 -20.64 -16.22 5.86
N HIS A 58 -20.41 -16.15 4.54
CA HIS A 58 -21.01 -17.10 3.59
C HIS A 58 -20.59 -18.56 3.82
N LEU A 59 -19.35 -18.80 4.25
CA LEU A 59 -18.89 -20.14 4.59
C LEU A 59 -19.59 -20.66 5.84
N SER A 60 -19.76 -19.83 6.87
CA SER A 60 -20.47 -20.21 8.10
C SER A 60 -21.95 -20.52 7.87
N GLU A 61 -22.59 -19.78 6.96
CA GLU A 61 -24.01 -19.94 6.61
C GLU A 61 -24.25 -21.08 5.60
N GLY A 62 -23.20 -21.66 5.02
CA GLY A 62 -23.31 -22.65 3.95
C GLY A 62 -23.84 -22.07 2.63
N THR A 63 -23.87 -20.74 2.48
CA THR A 63 -24.38 -20.00 1.33
C THR A 63 -23.30 -19.63 0.32
N ALA A 64 -22.05 -20.06 0.54
CA ALA A 64 -20.89 -19.75 -0.31
C ALA A 64 -21.02 -20.16 -1.79
N ARG A 65 -22.00 -21.00 -2.14
CA ARG A 65 -22.21 -21.45 -3.53
C ARG A 65 -22.79 -20.31 -4.38
N GLY A 66 -21.98 -19.75 -5.27
CA GLY A 66 -22.42 -18.77 -6.28
C GLY A 66 -22.22 -17.30 -5.92
N VAL A 67 -21.73 -16.98 -4.71
CA VAL A 67 -21.53 -15.60 -4.22
C VAL A 67 -20.64 -14.76 -5.15
N TRP A 68 -19.71 -15.43 -5.85
CA TRP A 68 -18.84 -14.80 -6.84
C TRP A 68 -18.60 -15.71 -8.05
N ASP A 69 -19.57 -16.55 -8.42
CA ASP A 69 -19.46 -17.31 -9.67
C ASP A 69 -19.83 -16.37 -10.84
N PRO A 70 -18.85 -15.88 -11.62
CA PRO A 70 -19.13 -14.96 -12.72
C PRO A 70 -19.98 -15.61 -13.81
N SER A 71 -20.10 -16.95 -13.83
CA SER A 71 -20.95 -17.69 -14.78
C SER A 71 -22.42 -17.77 -14.36
N VAL A 72 -22.77 -17.38 -13.12
CA VAL A 72 -24.16 -17.34 -12.65
C VAL A 72 -24.84 -16.01 -13.03
N SER A 73 -24.06 -14.98 -13.37
CA SER A 73 -24.58 -13.64 -13.69
C SER A 73 -25.31 -13.51 -15.04
N GLU A 74 -25.34 -14.56 -15.88
CA GLU A 74 -25.98 -14.54 -17.22
C GLU A 74 -27.22 -15.46 -17.36
N ARG A 75 -27.82 -15.95 -16.28
CA ARG A 75 -29.09 -16.71 -16.37
C ARG A 75 -30.24 -16.08 -15.57
N GLY A 76 -30.84 -15.06 -16.16
CA GLY A 76 -32.20 -14.58 -15.94
C GLY A 76 -32.48 -13.51 -17.01
N ALA A 77 -33.05 -13.84 -18.17
CA ALA A 77 -34.45 -14.17 -18.44
C ALA A 77 -35.40 -13.06 -17.95
#